data_AF-A0A965E4J0-F1
#
_entry.id   AF-A0A965E4J0-F1
#
_cell.length_a   1.000
_cell.length_b   1.000
_cell.length_c   1.000
_cell.angle_alpha   90.00
_cell.angle_beta   90.00
_cell.angle_gamma   90.00
#
_symmetry.space_group_name_H-M   'P 1'
#
loop_
_entity.id
_entity.type
_entity.pdbx_description
1 polymer ?
#
loop_
_entity_poly.entity_id
_entity_poly.type
_entity_poly.pdbx_seq_one_letter_code
_entity_poly.pdbx_strand_id
1 'polypeptide(L)'
;MATGVFSTTRAAIKERTLRTDRWWLQPLIIVAVLISFIIYATFRAFENKYYFAEPLISPFYSPCLSTACVEGAAHFGTPIGSVTIFGLLISPALFILIFPLGFRLTCYYYRKSYYRSFWMSPPACAVAEPHSKYTGETRAPLILQNGHRWFFYAGLVLNVIL
;
A
#
# COMPACT_ATOMS: atom_id res chain seq x y z
N MET A 1 -23.86 -32.18 34.16
CA MET A 1 -23.37 -30.90 33.60
C MET A 1 -23.13 -31.13 32.12
N ALA A 2 -23.71 -30.31 31.25
CA ALA A 2 -23.50 -30.44 29.81
C ALA A 2 -22.07 -30.02 29.45
N THR A 3 -21.38 -30.82 28.63
CA THR A 3 -19.97 -30.59 28.25
C THR A 3 -19.86 -30.23 26.77
N GLY A 4 -18.79 -29.51 26.40
CA GLY A 4 -18.53 -29.13 25.01
C GLY A 4 -19.58 -28.17 24.44
N VAL A 5 -20.09 -28.48 23.24
CA VAL A 5 -21.10 -27.66 22.54
C VAL A 5 -22.47 -27.63 23.22
N PHE A 6 -22.68 -28.50 24.21
CA PHE A 6 -23.92 -28.56 24.99
C PHE A 6 -23.88 -27.65 26.23
N SER A 7 -22.73 -27.01 26.51
CA SER A 7 -22.56 -26.03 27.57
C SER A 7 -23.04 -24.63 27.13
N THR A 8 -23.68 -23.88 28.04
CA THR A 8 -24.06 -22.47 27.81
C THR A 8 -22.86 -21.51 27.91
N THR A 9 -21.74 -21.95 28.48
CA THR A 9 -20.54 -21.13 28.68
C THR A 9 -19.46 -21.45 27.65
N ARG A 10 -18.68 -20.43 27.28
CA ARG A 10 -17.54 -20.57 26.37
C ARG A 10 -16.48 -21.47 26.98
N ALA A 11 -15.87 -22.35 26.17
CA ALA A 11 -14.80 -23.22 26.63
C ALA A 11 -13.63 -22.39 27.22
N ALA A 12 -13.22 -22.71 28.45
CA ALA A 12 -12.10 -22.08 29.13
C ALA A 12 -10.78 -22.65 28.59
N ILE A 13 -10.18 -21.96 27.62
CA ILE A 13 -8.88 -22.29 27.03
C ILE A 13 -7.83 -21.37 27.66
N LYS A 14 -6.76 -21.94 28.21
CA LYS A 14 -5.68 -21.19 28.87
C LYS A 14 -4.73 -20.57 27.84
N GLU A 15 -4.58 -21.23 26.71
CA GLU A 15 -3.67 -20.91 25.62
C GLU A 15 -4.21 -19.75 24.78
N ARG A 16 -3.31 -18.86 24.33
CA ARG A 16 -3.68 -17.70 23.49
C ARG A 16 -4.16 -18.10 22.09
N THR A 17 -3.66 -19.24 21.58
CA THR A 17 -4.10 -19.85 20.33
C THR A 17 -3.89 -21.35 20.40
N LEU A 18 -4.84 -22.11 19.87
CA LEU A 18 -4.76 -23.58 19.74
C LEU A 18 -4.09 -24.02 18.43
N ARG A 19 -3.63 -23.05 17.63
CA ARG A 19 -3.11 -23.28 16.30
C ARG A 19 -1.65 -23.76 16.36
N THR A 20 -1.36 -24.91 15.76
CA THR A 20 -0.05 -25.56 15.80
C THR A 20 0.78 -25.36 14.52
N ASP A 21 0.17 -24.91 13.42
CA ASP A 21 0.87 -24.62 12.17
C ASP A 21 1.63 -23.29 12.21
N ARG A 22 2.48 -23.04 11.20
CA ARG A 22 3.26 -21.80 11.06
C ARG A 22 2.41 -20.63 10.56
N TRP A 23 1.35 -20.29 11.29
CA TRP A 23 0.40 -19.23 10.96
C TRP A 23 1.04 -17.85 10.79
N TRP A 24 2.20 -17.63 11.42
CA TRP A 24 2.98 -16.39 11.34
C TRP A 24 3.80 -16.26 10.05
N LEU A 25 4.01 -17.35 9.30
CA LEU A 25 4.87 -17.33 8.12
C LEU A 25 4.28 -16.46 7.00
N GLN A 26 2.98 -16.57 6.74
CA GLN A 26 2.30 -15.77 5.74
C GLN A 26 2.41 -14.25 6.01
N PRO A 27 2.03 -13.72 7.20
CA PRO A 27 2.19 -12.30 7.47
C PRO A 27 3.66 -11.86 7.44
N LEU A 28 4.60 -12.69 7.89
CA LEU A 28 6.03 -12.36 7.84
C LEU A 28 6.52 -12.19 6.40
N ILE A 29 6.17 -13.10 5.49
CA ILE A 29 6.54 -13.00 4.08
C ILE A 29 5.96 -11.73 3.47
N ILE A 30 4.69 -11.42 3.77
CA ILE A 30 4.03 -10.23 3.24
C ILE A 30 4.72 -8.95 3.72
N VAL A 31 5.04 -8.83 5.02
CA VAL A 31 5.79 -7.67 5.54
C VAL A 31 7.14 -7.55 4.84
N ALA A 32 7.90 -8.64 4.74
CA ALA A 32 9.23 -8.63 4.13
C ALA A 32 9.19 -8.16 2.67
N VAL A 33 8.28 -8.72 1.87
CA VAL A 33 8.12 -8.35 0.46
C VAL A 33 7.66 -6.90 0.34
N LEU A 34 6.67 -6.46 1.13
CA LEU A 34 6.19 -5.07 1.08
C LEU A 34 7.29 -4.07 1.47
N ILE A 35 8.07 -4.36 2.52
CA ILE A 35 9.20 -3.50 2.91
C ILE A 35 10.24 -3.44 1.80
N SER A 36 10.62 -4.59 1.22
CA SER A 36 11.59 -4.61 0.11
C SER A 36 11.09 -3.82 -1.11
N PHE A 37 9.79 -3.93 -1.42
CA PHE A 37 9.17 -3.21 -2.52
C PHE A 37 9.17 -1.70 -2.24
N ILE A 38 8.85 -1.27 -1.02
CA ILE A 38 8.87 0.14 -0.64
C ILE A 38 10.29 0.71 -0.80
N ILE A 39 11.31 0.01 -0.28
CA ILE A 39 12.71 0.45 -0.39
C ILE A 39 13.11 0.57 -1.87
N TYR A 40 12.81 -0.45 -2.68
CA TYR A 40 13.11 -0.45 -4.10
C TYR A 40 12.36 0.65 -4.87
N ALA A 41 11.06 0.80 -4.63
CA ALA A 41 10.22 1.80 -5.28
C ALA A 41 10.65 3.22 -4.91
N THR A 42 10.98 3.47 -3.64
CA THR A 42 11.54 4.75 -3.20
C THR A 42 12.85 5.05 -3.92
N PHE A 43 13.78 4.10 -3.96
CA PHE A 43 15.04 4.28 -4.70
C PHE A 43 14.80 4.62 -6.18
N ARG A 44 13.96 3.87 -6.88
CA ARG A 44 13.64 4.09 -8.31
C ARG A 44 12.85 5.38 -8.56
N ALA A 45 12.04 5.83 -7.60
CA ALA A 45 11.33 7.09 -7.70
C ALA A 45 12.29 8.28 -7.65
N PHE A 46 13.36 8.22 -6.84
CA PHE A 46 14.33 9.31 -6.70
C PHE A 46 15.48 9.26 -7.73
N GLU A 47 15.77 8.11 -8.32
CA GLU A 47 16.90 7.95 -9.24
C GLU A 47 16.81 8.84 -10.50
N ASN A 48 15.59 9.13 -10.98
CA ASN A 48 15.30 9.94 -12.18
C ASN A 48 16.15 9.58 -13.41
N LYS A 49 16.49 8.28 -13.55
CA LYS A 49 17.29 7.72 -14.66
C LYS A 49 16.71 6.37 -15.09
N TYR A 50 17.04 5.95 -16.31
CA TYR A 50 16.65 4.64 -16.87
C TYR A 50 15.13 4.38 -16.82
N TYR A 51 14.32 5.40 -17.08
CA TYR A 51 12.85 5.31 -17.08
C TYR A 51 12.24 5.35 -18.49
N PHE A 52 13.03 5.66 -19.52
CA PHE A 52 12.59 5.79 -20.91
C PHE A 52 13.49 4.96 -21.82
N ALA A 53 12.87 4.17 -22.69
CA ALA A 53 13.50 3.44 -23.78
C ALA A 53 12.49 3.37 -24.91
N GLU A 54 12.67 4.15 -25.98
CA GLU A 54 11.67 4.33 -27.04
C GLU A 54 11.13 2.99 -27.56
N PRO A 55 9.78 2.76 -27.59
CA PRO A 55 8.67 3.66 -27.25
C PRO A 55 8.12 3.48 -25.81
N LEU A 56 8.84 2.78 -24.93
CA LEU A 56 8.40 2.40 -23.59
C LEU A 56 8.85 3.41 -22.53
N ILE A 57 7.91 3.81 -21.69
CA ILE A 57 8.16 4.54 -20.46
C ILE A 57 7.81 3.67 -19.26
N SER A 58 8.59 3.76 -18.20
CA SER A 58 8.31 2.99 -16.99
C SER A 58 6.99 3.47 -16.33
N PRO A 59 6.19 2.55 -15.74
CA PRO A 59 4.91 2.91 -15.13
C PRO A 59 5.00 3.93 -13.99
N PHE A 60 6.18 4.08 -13.38
CA PHE A 60 6.42 5.07 -12.32
C PHE A 60 6.48 6.51 -12.84
N TYR A 61 6.75 6.70 -14.13
CA TYR A 61 6.93 8.01 -14.77
C TYR A 61 5.84 8.31 -15.81
N SER A 62 4.83 7.44 -15.93
CA SER A 62 3.77 7.56 -16.93
C SER A 62 2.43 8.01 -16.32
N PRO A 63 1.75 9.03 -16.89
CA PRO A 63 2.24 9.91 -17.95
C PRO A 63 3.30 10.89 -17.42
N CYS A 64 4.29 11.23 -18.24
CA CYS A 64 5.18 12.33 -17.88
C CYS A 64 4.44 13.67 -18.07
N LEU A 65 4.26 14.41 -16.97
CA LEU A 65 3.63 15.74 -16.94
C LEU A 65 4.61 16.88 -16.64
N SER A 66 5.91 16.59 -16.47
CA SER A 66 6.92 17.58 -16.10
C SER A 66 7.87 17.93 -17.25
N THR A 67 8.28 19.20 -17.34
CA THR A 67 9.31 19.65 -18.29
C THR A 67 10.70 19.04 -18.03
N ALA A 68 10.89 18.36 -16.90
CA ALA A 68 12.13 17.67 -16.55
C ALA A 68 12.28 16.26 -17.20
N CYS A 69 11.29 15.80 -17.95
CA CYS A 69 11.39 14.50 -18.63
C CYS A 69 12.22 14.56 -19.91
N VAL A 70 12.74 13.40 -20.31
CA VAL A 70 13.40 13.21 -21.61
C VAL A 70 12.45 13.58 -22.77
N GLU A 71 12.99 14.21 -23.80
CA GLU A 71 12.25 14.53 -25.03
C GLU A 71 11.61 13.26 -25.62
N GLY A 72 10.33 13.34 -26.00
CA GLY A 72 9.55 12.21 -26.50
C GLY A 72 8.88 11.35 -25.43
N ALA A 73 9.21 11.53 -24.13
CA ALA A 73 8.56 10.80 -23.04
C ALA A 73 7.19 11.38 -22.63
N ALA A 74 6.87 12.61 -23.04
CA ALA A 74 5.62 13.29 -22.73
C ALA A 74 4.58 13.04 -23.82
N HIS A 75 3.58 12.20 -23.53
CA HIS A 75 2.49 11.89 -24.47
C HIS A 75 1.35 12.93 -24.46
N PHE A 76 1.16 13.64 -23.34
CA PHE A 76 0.01 14.53 -23.11
C PHE A 76 0.41 15.99 -22.79
N GLY A 77 1.67 16.35 -23.11
CA GLY A 77 2.27 17.65 -22.76
C GLY A 77 2.84 17.72 -21.35
N THR A 78 3.45 18.87 -20.99
CA THR A 78 4.15 19.08 -19.71
C THR A 78 3.58 20.29 -18.95
N PRO A 79 2.38 20.18 -18.33
CA PRO A 79 1.76 21.29 -17.60
C PRO A 79 2.48 21.63 -16.29
N ILE A 80 3.32 20.73 -15.77
CA ILE A 80 4.07 20.91 -14.54
C ILE A 80 5.49 21.37 -14.91
N GLY A 81 5.93 22.51 -14.38
CA GLY A 81 7.33 22.95 -14.55
C GLY A 81 8.33 22.05 -13.84
N SER A 82 9.62 22.34 -13.99
CA SER A 82 10.67 21.72 -13.19
C SER A 82 10.61 22.29 -11.77
N VAL A 83 10.09 21.51 -10.82
CA VAL A 83 10.02 21.91 -9.41
C VAL A 83 11.28 21.45 -8.69
N THR A 84 12.10 22.42 -8.28
CA THR A 84 13.24 22.19 -7.38
C THR A 84 12.84 22.54 -5.95
N ILE A 85 12.87 21.57 -5.04
CA ILE A 85 12.63 21.80 -3.61
C ILE A 85 13.95 21.57 -2.88
N PHE A 86 14.38 22.54 -2.06
CA PHE A 86 15.67 22.50 -1.32
C PHE A 86 16.91 22.20 -2.20
N GLY A 87 16.92 22.67 -3.45
CA GLY A 87 18.04 22.44 -4.38
C GLY A 87 18.08 21.05 -5.02
N LEU A 88 17.12 20.17 -4.72
CA LEU A 88 16.95 18.88 -5.38
C LEU A 88 15.85 18.98 -6.44
N LEU A 89 16.15 18.55 -7.67
CA LEU A 89 15.13 18.34 -8.70
C LEU A 89 14.21 17.21 -8.25
N ILE A 90 12.92 17.51 -8.08
CA ILE A 90 11.92 16.47 -7.81
C ILE A 90 11.76 15.62 -9.06
N SER A 91 11.98 14.33 -8.90
CA SER A 91 11.72 13.36 -9.95
C SER A 91 10.27 13.46 -10.41
N PRO A 92 9.99 13.54 -11.73
CA PRO A 92 8.64 13.57 -12.28
C PRO A 92 7.76 12.42 -11.76
N ALA A 93 8.36 11.29 -11.40
CA ALA A 93 7.67 10.14 -10.83
C ALA A 93 6.87 10.49 -9.57
N LEU A 94 7.34 11.39 -8.72
CA LEU A 94 6.68 11.68 -7.43
C LEU A 94 5.31 12.34 -7.60
N PHE A 95 5.11 13.12 -8.67
CA PHE A 95 3.83 13.75 -8.97
C PHE A 95 2.75 12.75 -9.33
N ILE A 96 3.13 11.72 -10.10
CA ILE A 96 2.17 10.72 -10.54
C ILE A 96 2.04 9.58 -9.54
N LEU A 97 3.13 9.15 -8.90
CA LEU A 97 3.20 8.01 -7.98
C LEU A 97 2.16 8.09 -6.85
N ILE A 98 1.85 9.28 -6.36
CA ILE A 98 0.90 9.47 -5.25
C ILE A 98 -0.49 8.89 -5.55
N PHE A 99 -0.92 8.90 -6.81
CA PHE A 99 -2.24 8.41 -7.21
C PHE A 99 -2.32 6.88 -7.24
N PRO A 100 -1.52 6.12 -8.02
CA PRO A 100 -1.55 4.66 -8.01
C PRO A 100 -1.09 4.09 -6.66
N LEU A 101 -0.15 4.75 -5.97
CA LEU A 101 0.26 4.35 -4.63
C LEU A 101 -0.90 4.57 -3.64
N GLY A 102 -1.53 5.74 -3.63
CA GLY A 102 -2.67 6.04 -2.79
C GLY A 102 -3.84 5.09 -3.05
N PHE A 103 -4.13 4.78 -4.32
CA PHE A 103 -5.15 3.81 -4.69
C PHE A 103 -4.84 2.41 -4.14
N ARG A 104 -3.61 1.91 -4.31
CA ARG A 104 -3.20 0.61 -3.75
C ARG A 104 -3.21 0.60 -2.23
N LEU A 105 -2.67 1.63 -1.58
CA LEU A 105 -2.59 1.72 -0.12
C LEU A 105 -3.95 1.90 0.56
N THR A 106 -4.99 2.29 -0.18
CA THR A 106 -6.36 2.43 0.35
C THR A 106 -7.29 1.29 -0.06
N CYS A 107 -6.88 0.41 -0.99
CA CYS A 107 -7.75 -0.65 -1.48
C CYS A 107 -7.98 -1.75 -0.44
N TYR A 108 -9.15 -2.40 -0.50
CA TYR A 108 -9.54 -3.45 0.45
C TYR A 108 -8.57 -4.64 0.47
N TYR A 109 -7.97 -4.99 -0.68
CA TYR A 109 -7.02 -6.09 -0.78
C TYR A 109 -5.75 -5.82 0.03
N TYR A 110 -5.12 -4.65 -0.17
CA TYR A 110 -3.94 -4.27 0.60
C TYR A 110 -4.32 -3.99 2.07
N ARG A 111 -5.53 -3.49 2.35
CA ARG A 111 -6.04 -3.35 3.73
C ARG A 111 -5.89 -4.61 4.54
N LYS A 112 -6.35 -5.72 3.98
CA LYS A 112 -6.16 -7.03 4.60
C LYS A 112 -4.68 -7.35 4.82
N SER A 113 -3.81 -7.07 3.85
CA SER A 113 -2.39 -7.42 3.95
C SER A 113 -1.69 -6.67 5.07
N TYR A 114 -1.85 -5.34 5.18
CA TYR A 114 -1.17 -4.60 6.25
C TYR A 114 -1.84 -4.72 7.62
N TYR A 115 -3.16 -4.90 7.71
CA TYR A 115 -3.82 -5.15 8.99
C TYR A 115 -3.35 -6.47 9.62
N ARG A 116 -3.21 -7.52 8.81
CA ARG A 116 -2.70 -8.81 9.28
C ARG A 116 -1.21 -8.80 9.59
N SER A 117 -0.43 -8.15 8.73
CA SER A 117 1.03 -8.32 8.72
C SER A 117 1.75 -7.25 9.55
N PHE A 118 1.31 -5.99 9.51
CA PHE A 118 1.89 -4.90 10.33
C PHE A 118 1.11 -4.69 11.65
N TRP A 119 -0.23 -4.71 11.60
CA TRP A 119 -1.07 -4.44 12.78
C TRP A 119 -1.55 -5.69 13.52
N MET A 120 -1.21 -6.91 13.05
CA MET A 120 -1.61 -8.16 13.68
C MET A 120 -3.10 -8.20 14.12
N SER A 121 -4.03 -7.67 13.32
CA SER A 121 -5.44 -7.53 13.70
C SER A 121 -6.38 -8.23 12.70
N PRO A 122 -6.85 -9.45 13.05
CA PRO A 122 -6.06 -10.53 13.64
C PRO A 122 -5.11 -11.13 12.58
N PRO A 123 -3.91 -11.64 12.96
CA PRO A 123 -2.90 -12.08 11.99
C PRO A 123 -3.35 -13.31 11.18
N ALA A 124 -4.16 -14.19 11.79
CA ALA A 124 -4.73 -15.36 11.14
C ALA A 124 -6.06 -15.78 11.78
N CYS A 125 -6.83 -16.65 11.11
CA CYS A 125 -8.02 -17.26 11.71
C CYS A 125 -7.63 -18.04 12.97
N ALA A 126 -8.44 -17.93 14.03
CA ALA A 126 -8.21 -18.54 15.35
C ALA A 126 -6.93 -18.07 16.09
N VAL A 127 -6.34 -16.95 15.67
CA VAL A 127 -5.27 -16.26 16.41
C VAL A 127 -5.81 -14.93 16.89
N ALA A 128 -5.91 -14.77 18.21
CA ALA A 128 -6.41 -13.54 18.81
C ALA A 128 -5.50 -12.36 18.47
N GLU A 129 -6.09 -11.19 18.25
CA GLU A 129 -5.32 -9.96 18.11
C GLU A 129 -4.60 -9.62 19.43
N PRO A 130 -3.37 -9.06 19.37
CA PRO A 130 -2.65 -8.65 20.57
C PRO A 130 -3.21 -7.36 21.18
N HIS A 131 -4.02 -6.61 20.43
CA HIS A 131 -4.56 -5.31 20.81
C HIS A 131 -5.73 -5.47 21.80
N SER A 132 -5.74 -4.69 22.88
CA SER A 132 -6.84 -4.68 23.86
C SER A 132 -8.02 -3.80 23.43
N LYS A 133 -7.78 -2.85 22.54
CA LYS A 133 -8.79 -1.92 22.01
C LYS A 133 -8.61 -1.80 20.49
N TYR A 134 -9.71 -1.94 19.77
CA TYR A 134 -9.75 -1.70 18.34
C TYR A 134 -9.69 -0.20 18.06
N THR A 135 -8.57 0.28 17.52
CA THR A 135 -8.38 1.68 17.11
C THR A 135 -8.67 1.90 15.63
N GLY A 136 -8.73 0.82 14.83
CA GLY A 136 -9.37 0.73 13.52
C GLY A 136 -9.12 1.90 12.55
N GLU A 137 -10.09 2.10 11.66
CA GLU A 137 -10.11 3.14 10.62
C GLU A 137 -10.57 4.52 11.12
N THR A 138 -10.75 4.67 12.44
CA THR A 138 -11.24 5.90 13.05
C THR A 138 -10.13 6.77 13.61
N ARG A 139 -8.88 6.29 13.62
CA ARG A 139 -7.72 7.01 14.16
C ARG A 139 -6.59 7.11 13.14
N ALA A 140 -5.81 8.20 13.21
CA ALA A 140 -4.61 8.34 12.40
C ALA A 140 -3.58 7.24 12.75
N PRO A 141 -2.88 6.64 11.77
CA PRO A 141 -2.88 6.93 10.33
C PRO A 141 -3.95 6.17 9.50
N LEU A 142 -4.69 5.24 10.10
CA LEU A 142 -5.61 4.34 9.40
C LEU A 142 -6.90 5.03 8.89
N ILE A 143 -7.16 6.27 9.29
CA ILE A 143 -8.27 7.08 8.77
C ILE A 143 -8.18 7.35 7.25
N LEU A 144 -6.96 7.38 6.70
CA LEU A 144 -6.72 7.57 5.25
C LEU A 144 -7.37 6.46 4.41
N GLN A 145 -7.64 5.30 5.02
CA GLN A 145 -8.26 4.15 4.38
C GLN A 145 -9.70 4.44 3.92
N ASN A 146 -10.37 5.41 4.52
CA ASN A 146 -11.71 5.85 4.09
C ASN A 146 -11.66 6.66 2.78
N GLY A 147 -10.48 7.11 2.37
CA GLY A 147 -10.27 7.90 1.15
C GLY A 147 -10.25 7.09 -0.14
N HIS A 148 -10.43 5.77 -0.10
CA HIS A 148 -10.29 4.90 -1.28
C HIS A 148 -11.14 5.36 -2.47
N ARG A 149 -12.37 5.81 -2.22
CA ARG A 149 -13.28 6.32 -3.25
C ARG A 149 -12.67 7.48 -4.04
N TRP A 150 -11.97 8.39 -3.37
CA TRP A 150 -11.35 9.55 -4.02
C TRP A 150 -10.13 9.16 -4.83
N PHE A 151 -9.27 8.28 -4.29
CA PHE A 151 -8.13 7.74 -5.03
C PHE A 151 -8.57 6.90 -6.24
N PHE A 152 -9.70 6.20 -6.14
CA PHE A 152 -10.28 5.46 -7.27
C PHE A 152 -10.72 6.42 -8.39
N TYR A 153 -11.40 7.51 -8.07
CA TYR A 153 -11.77 8.52 -9.08
C TYR A 153 -10.54 9.15 -9.75
N ALA A 154 -9.52 9.49 -8.97
CA ALA A 154 -8.25 10.00 -9.54
C ALA A 154 -7.57 8.95 -10.44
N GLY A 155 -7.56 7.67 -10.02
CA GLY A 155 -7.02 6.57 -10.81
C GLY A 155 -7.79 6.32 -12.11
N LEU A 156 -9.12 6.46 -12.11
CA LEU A 156 -9.93 6.36 -13.33
C LEU A 156 -9.59 7.49 -14.32
N VAL A 157 -9.47 8.72 -13.84
CA VAL A 157 -9.06 9.86 -14.68
C VAL A 157 -7.69 9.60 -15.29
N LEU A 158 -6.73 9.11 -14.50
CA LEU A 158 -5.41 8.76 -15.02
C LEU A 158 -5.45 7.65 -16.08
N ASN A 159 -6.28 6.62 -15.92
CA ASN A 159 -6.41 5.56 -16.93
C ASN A 159 -7.04 6.04 -18.24
N VAL A 160 -7.82 7.11 -18.23
CA VAL A 160 -8.35 7.72 -19.46
C VAL A 160 -7.27 8.53 -20.17
N ILE A 161 -6.28 9.04 -19.44
CA ILE A 161 -5.17 9.85 -19.96
C ILE A 161 -3.99 8.98 -20.42
N LEU A 162 -3.76 7.85 -19.75
CA LEU A 162 -2.63 6.93 -19.95
C LEU A 162 -2.76 6.09 -21.24
#